data_AF-A0A563CSM1-F1
#
_entry.id   AF-A0A563CSM1-F1
#
_cell.length_a   1.000
_cell.length_b   1.000
_cell.length_c   1.000
_cell.angle_alpha   90.00
_cell.angle_beta   90.00
_cell.angle_gamma   90.00
#
_symmetry.space_group_name_H-M   'P 1'
#
loop_
_entity.id
_entity.type
_entity.pdbx_description
1 polymer ?
#
loop_
_entity_poly.entity_id
_entity_poly.type
_entity_poly.pdbx_seq_one_letter_code
_entity_poly.pdbx_strand_id
1 'polypeptide(L)'
;MNFRPSKHDRPVFGKLASEYSLTYYGTVVPSESDDYLPIRGITASPEQVDDNYTTGVISGYEVHLLQRTHDIYTKTGDRLERTWTICHTGLVRHTMPHLLICSKSKRISDDQTLASYLRMYEIDLASFGSPIADDFADKFAIFLTPKDIPVASRLLTPEFQAMLSINFSSYDFELDGQDIYIYGYDQPLELVKLDRQLRGLAWLAGTIQRTKLA
;
A
#
# COMPACT_ATOMS: atom_id res chain seq x y z
N MET A 1 26.94 1.77 -2.61
CA MET A 1 25.64 2.40 -2.95
C MET A 1 25.82 3.91 -3.06
N ASN A 2 25.39 4.51 -4.17
CA ASN A 2 25.41 5.96 -4.36
C ASN A 2 24.04 6.56 -4.00
N PHE A 3 23.85 6.86 -2.72
CA PHE A 3 22.60 7.43 -2.23
C PHE A 3 22.55 8.93 -2.49
N ARG A 4 21.45 9.38 -3.12
CA ARG A 4 21.19 10.81 -3.32
C ARG A 4 20.27 11.32 -2.20
N PRO A 5 20.38 12.59 -1.80
CA PRO A 5 19.44 13.15 -0.84
C PRO A 5 18.04 13.24 -1.46
N SER A 6 17.02 12.79 -0.70
CA SER A 6 15.61 12.89 -1.12
C SER A 6 15.15 14.32 -1.29
N LYS A 7 14.22 14.53 -2.22
CA LYS A 7 13.68 15.85 -2.56
C LYS A 7 12.77 16.44 -1.47
N HIS A 8 11.95 15.61 -0.82
CA HIS A 8 10.93 16.02 0.14
C HIS A 8 10.96 15.14 1.40
N ASP A 9 10.31 15.58 2.48
CA ASP A 9 10.01 14.83 3.73
C ASP A 9 11.16 14.08 4.43
N ARG A 10 12.42 14.33 4.05
CA ARG A 10 13.61 13.74 4.66
C ARG A 10 13.64 13.85 6.19
N PRO A 11 13.30 14.99 6.83
CA PRO A 11 13.28 15.07 8.29
C PRO A 11 12.29 14.11 8.94
N VAL A 12 11.14 13.86 8.29
CA VAL A 12 10.08 13.00 8.80
C VAL A 12 10.53 11.53 8.74
N PHE A 13 11.04 11.09 7.59
CA PHE A 13 11.56 9.73 7.43
C PHE A 13 12.80 9.48 8.29
N GLY A 14 13.74 10.43 8.35
CA GLY A 14 14.93 10.31 9.19
C GLY A 14 14.58 10.17 10.68
N LYS A 15 13.57 10.92 11.14
CA LYS A 15 13.08 10.81 12.52
C LYS A 15 12.41 9.45 12.78
N LEU A 16 11.53 9.01 11.90
CA LEU A 16 10.89 7.69 12.02
C LEU A 16 11.92 6.56 12.01
N ALA A 17 12.90 6.61 11.10
CA ALA A 17 13.96 5.62 11.00
C ALA A 17 14.77 5.56 12.30
N SER A 18 15.09 6.70 12.91
CA SER A 18 15.74 6.75 14.22
C SER A 18 14.88 6.16 15.34
N GLU A 19 13.56 6.43 15.36
CA GLU A 19 12.65 5.93 16.40
C GLU A 19 12.45 4.41 16.33
N TYR A 20 12.44 3.85 15.13
CA TYR A 20 12.22 2.42 14.88
C TYR A 20 13.50 1.62 14.60
N SER A 21 14.67 2.24 14.71
CA SER A 21 15.97 1.62 14.37
C SER A 21 16.00 1.05 12.93
N LEU A 22 15.40 1.77 11.99
CA LEU A 22 15.43 1.45 10.56
C LEU A 22 16.63 2.12 9.90
N THR A 23 17.06 1.55 8.77
CA THR A 23 18.12 2.13 7.95
C THR A 23 17.50 3.06 6.90
N TYR A 24 17.87 4.34 6.95
CA TYR A 24 17.45 5.35 5.97
C TYR A 24 18.52 5.52 4.89
N TYR A 25 18.11 5.38 3.63
CA TYR A 25 18.98 5.38 2.46
C TYR A 25 18.79 6.61 1.56
N GLY A 26 17.70 7.37 1.69
CA GLY A 26 17.43 8.51 0.81
C GLY A 26 16.87 8.06 -0.54
N THR A 27 17.35 8.65 -1.64
CA THR A 27 16.86 8.32 -2.99
C THR A 27 17.58 7.11 -3.57
N VAL A 28 16.81 6.16 -4.10
CA VAL A 28 17.27 4.96 -4.80
C VAL A 28 16.71 4.93 -6.21
N VAL A 29 17.59 4.67 -7.19
CA VAL A 29 17.23 4.42 -8.58
C VAL A 29 17.52 2.94 -8.85
N PRO A 30 16.49 2.10 -9.10
CA PRO A 30 16.66 0.64 -9.21
C PRO A 30 17.66 0.24 -10.30
N SER A 31 17.66 0.94 -11.44
CA SER A 31 18.58 0.66 -12.55
C SER A 31 20.05 0.95 -12.23
N GLU A 32 20.33 1.67 -11.15
CA GLU A 32 21.68 2.03 -10.70
C GLU A 32 22.08 1.28 -9.42
N SER A 33 21.23 0.37 -8.91
CA SER A 33 21.39 -0.24 -7.58
C SER A 33 21.23 -1.76 -7.62
N ASP A 34 22.35 -2.47 -7.65
CA ASP A 34 22.40 -3.94 -7.70
C ASP A 34 21.75 -4.63 -6.49
N ASP A 35 21.74 -3.97 -5.33
CA ASP A 35 21.25 -4.53 -4.06
C ASP A 35 19.82 -4.09 -3.70
N TYR A 36 19.14 -3.35 -4.58
CA TYR A 36 17.78 -2.86 -4.31
C TYR A 36 16.75 -3.86 -4.82
N LEU A 37 15.89 -4.35 -3.91
CA LEU A 37 14.73 -5.16 -4.27
C LEU A 37 13.59 -4.25 -4.73
N PRO A 38 13.16 -4.33 -6.01
CA PRO A 38 12.12 -3.45 -6.53
C PRO A 38 10.78 -3.63 -5.85
N ILE A 39 10.32 -2.57 -5.21
CA ILE A 39 8.96 -2.46 -4.67
C ILE A 39 8.01 -2.22 -5.84
N ARG A 40 7.30 -3.27 -6.26
CA ARG A 40 6.44 -3.23 -7.46
C ARG A 40 5.13 -2.50 -7.12
N GLY A 41 4.13 -3.22 -6.60
CA GLY A 41 2.80 -2.66 -6.30
C GLY A 41 2.14 -1.95 -7.50
N ILE A 42 0.97 -1.34 -7.27
CA ILE A 42 0.21 -0.61 -8.31
C ILE A 42 0.96 0.60 -8.89
N THR A 43 2.00 1.07 -8.22
CA THR A 43 2.77 2.26 -8.60
C THR A 43 4.08 1.92 -9.33
N ALA A 44 4.34 0.64 -9.61
CA ALA A 44 5.57 0.22 -10.31
C ALA A 44 5.64 0.87 -11.69
N SER A 45 6.81 1.38 -12.05
CA SER A 45 7.08 1.83 -13.41
C SER A 45 8.53 1.54 -13.81
N PRO A 46 8.83 1.40 -15.12
CA PRO A 46 10.20 1.20 -15.58
C PRO A 46 11.16 2.34 -15.23
N GLU A 47 10.62 3.55 -15.04
CA GLU A 47 11.36 4.77 -14.71
C GLU A 47 11.27 5.12 -13.22
N GLN A 48 10.89 4.16 -12.37
CA GLN A 48 10.65 4.44 -10.97
C GLN A 48 11.91 4.94 -10.25
N VAL A 49 11.72 5.96 -9.43
CA VAL A 49 12.72 6.49 -8.50
C VAL A 49 12.06 6.56 -7.15
N ASP A 50 12.70 5.94 -6.15
CA ASP A 50 12.17 5.86 -4.80
C ASP A 50 12.93 6.80 -3.90
N ASP A 51 12.25 7.86 -3.46
CA ASP A 51 12.75 8.80 -2.47
C ASP A 51 12.51 8.25 -1.06
N ASN A 52 13.33 8.70 -0.12
CA ASN A 52 13.21 8.35 1.30
C ASN A 52 13.16 6.84 1.59
N TYR A 53 13.81 6.04 0.76
CA TYR A 53 13.90 4.61 0.93
C TYR A 53 14.47 4.28 2.30
N THR A 54 13.68 3.54 3.08
CA THR A 54 13.95 3.21 4.47
C THR A 54 13.55 1.76 4.68
N THR A 55 14.39 0.96 5.32
CA THR A 55 14.06 -0.45 5.57
C THR A 55 14.62 -0.95 6.89
N GLY A 56 13.99 -1.97 7.44
CA GLY A 56 14.39 -2.65 8.67
C GLY A 56 13.38 -3.72 9.04
N VAL A 57 13.36 -4.11 10.30
CA VAL A 57 12.45 -5.15 10.81
C VAL A 57 11.55 -4.57 11.89
N ILE A 58 10.24 -4.76 11.74
CA ILE A 58 9.24 -4.34 12.73
C ILE A 58 8.31 -5.51 13.04
N SER A 59 8.19 -5.83 14.33
CA SER A 59 7.33 -6.93 14.81
C SER A 59 7.62 -8.28 14.11
N GLY A 60 8.86 -8.49 13.66
CA GLY A 60 9.29 -9.70 12.95
C GLY A 60 9.09 -9.68 11.42
N TYR A 61 8.58 -8.58 10.86
CA TYR A 61 8.39 -8.41 9.42
C TYR A 61 9.46 -7.48 8.84
N GLU A 62 10.03 -7.85 7.70
CA GLU A 62 10.88 -6.96 6.91
C GLU A 62 9.99 -5.88 6.27
N VAL A 63 10.28 -4.62 6.59
CA VAL A 63 9.49 -3.49 6.12
C VAL A 63 10.32 -2.60 5.21
N HIS A 64 9.68 -2.09 4.17
CA HIS A 64 10.22 -1.07 3.29
C HIS A 64 9.26 0.13 3.31
N LEU A 65 9.80 1.32 3.49
CA LEU A 65 9.08 2.59 3.45
C LEU A 65 9.77 3.50 2.46
N LEU A 66 9.00 4.13 1.58
CA LEU A 66 9.52 5.04 0.58
C LEU A 66 8.45 6.01 0.10
N GLN A 67 8.88 7.01 -0.65
CA GLN A 67 8.02 7.86 -1.46
C GLN A 67 8.32 7.65 -2.93
N ARG A 68 7.27 7.59 -3.73
CA ARG A 68 7.38 7.49 -5.19
C ARG A 68 6.54 8.57 -5.83
N THR A 69 7.11 9.28 -6.80
CA THR A 69 6.38 10.27 -7.59
C THR A 69 6.25 9.79 -9.02
N HIS A 70 5.04 9.82 -9.57
CA HIS A 70 4.78 9.44 -10.95
C HIS A 70 3.63 10.25 -11.54
N ASP A 71 3.66 10.42 -12.87
CA ASP A 71 2.56 10.99 -13.63
C ASP A 71 1.48 9.94 -13.85
N ILE A 72 0.23 10.28 -13.57
CA ILE A 72 -0.94 9.50 -13.98
C ILE A 72 -1.71 10.28 -15.04
N TYR A 73 -2.32 9.54 -15.96
CA TYR A 73 -3.14 10.10 -17.02
C TYR A 73 -4.59 9.72 -16.76
N THR A 74 -5.45 10.71 -16.58
CA THR A 74 -6.88 10.46 -16.38
C THR A 74 -7.53 9.93 -17.66
N LYS A 75 -8.78 9.45 -17.56
CA LYS A 75 -9.58 9.07 -18.74
C LYS A 75 -9.79 10.23 -19.73
N THR A 76 -9.70 11.48 -19.27
CA THR A 76 -9.79 12.69 -20.12
C THR A 76 -8.45 13.06 -20.77
N GLY A 77 -7.37 12.36 -20.42
CA GLY A 77 -6.01 12.61 -20.92
C GLY A 77 -5.22 13.64 -20.12
N ASP A 78 -5.78 14.13 -19.00
CA ASP A 78 -5.09 15.09 -18.13
C ASP A 78 -3.95 14.41 -17.38
N ARG A 79 -2.80 15.07 -17.33
CA ARG A 79 -1.62 14.62 -16.60
C ARG A 79 -1.66 15.14 -15.16
N LEU A 80 -1.60 14.22 -14.20
CA LEU A 80 -1.53 14.56 -12.78
C LEU A 80 -0.25 13.96 -12.20
N GLU A 81 0.63 14.82 -11.69
CA GLU A 81 1.75 14.35 -10.89
C GLU A 81 1.25 13.96 -9.49
N ARG A 82 1.67 12.78 -9.03
CA ARG A 82 1.24 12.22 -7.75
C ARG A 82 2.43 11.65 -7.01
N THR A 83 2.43 11.85 -5.70
CA THR A 83 3.42 11.28 -4.78
C THR A 83 2.73 10.36 -3.79
N TRP A 84 3.12 9.09 -3.78
CA TRP A 84 2.66 8.09 -2.83
C TRP A 84 3.71 7.89 -1.74
N THR A 85 3.27 7.80 -0.50
CA THR A 85 4.04 7.20 0.59
C THR A 85 3.68 5.72 0.67
N ILE A 86 4.65 4.85 0.43
CA ILE A 86 4.44 3.41 0.29
C ILE A 86 5.08 2.71 1.49
N CYS A 87 4.31 1.85 2.15
CA CYS A 87 4.80 0.90 3.15
C CYS A 87 4.58 -0.51 2.61
N HIS A 88 5.62 -1.33 2.57
CA HIS A 88 5.60 -2.67 1.99
C HIS A 88 6.21 -3.70 2.94
N THR A 89 5.67 -4.91 2.93
CA THR A 89 6.27 -6.12 3.52
C THR A 89 5.91 -7.34 2.68
N GLY A 90 6.83 -8.30 2.63
CA GLY A 90 6.55 -9.65 2.13
C GLY A 90 6.15 -10.60 3.26
N LEU A 91 5.27 -11.56 2.97
CA LEU A 91 4.89 -12.67 3.83
C LEU A 91 5.42 -13.99 3.30
N VAL A 92 6.24 -14.67 4.10
CA VAL A 92 6.79 -15.97 3.75
C VAL A 92 5.70 -17.04 3.83
N ARG A 93 5.49 -17.78 2.72
CA ARG A 93 4.56 -18.92 2.61
C ARG A 93 3.07 -18.60 2.76
N HIS A 94 2.67 -17.34 2.60
CA HIS A 94 1.26 -16.95 2.50
C HIS A 94 1.00 -16.33 1.14
N THR A 95 0.09 -16.93 0.36
CA THR A 95 -0.33 -16.36 -0.92
C THR A 95 -1.71 -15.77 -0.80
N MET A 96 -1.83 -14.50 -1.18
CA MET A 96 -3.03 -13.68 -1.17
C MET A 96 -3.56 -13.51 -2.60
N PRO A 97 -4.87 -13.30 -2.77
CA PRO A 97 -5.41 -12.84 -4.04
C PRO A 97 -4.84 -11.46 -4.38
N HIS A 98 -4.81 -11.12 -5.66
CA HIS A 98 -4.58 -9.72 -6.04
C HIS A 98 -5.83 -8.92 -5.67
N LEU A 99 -5.72 -8.09 -4.64
CA LEU A 99 -6.81 -7.35 -4.02
C LEU A 99 -6.38 -5.91 -3.78
N LEU A 100 -7.16 -4.96 -4.27
CA LEU A 100 -7.05 -3.55 -3.91
C LEU A 100 -8.24 -3.13 -3.05
N ILE A 101 -7.96 -2.47 -1.93
CA ILE A 101 -8.96 -1.82 -1.08
C ILE A 101 -8.63 -0.33 -1.08
N CYS A 102 -9.42 0.46 -1.78
CA CYS A 102 -9.16 1.88 -2.01
C CYS A 102 -10.11 2.76 -1.19
N SER A 103 -9.58 3.77 -0.52
CA SER A 103 -10.33 4.73 0.26
C SER A 103 -11.18 5.64 -0.62
N LYS A 104 -12.49 5.66 -0.36
CA LYS A 104 -13.43 6.57 -1.01
C LYS A 104 -13.27 8.02 -0.54
N SER A 105 -12.69 8.26 0.64
CA SER A 105 -12.48 9.63 1.15
C SER A 105 -11.47 10.42 0.32
N LYS A 106 -10.57 9.71 -0.35
CA LYS A 106 -9.56 10.26 -1.25
C LYS A 106 -9.76 9.76 -2.68
N ARG A 107 -10.99 9.43 -3.07
CA ARG A 107 -11.35 9.00 -4.43
C ARG A 107 -11.09 10.14 -5.41
N ILE A 108 -9.83 10.33 -5.75
CA ILE A 108 -9.46 10.93 -7.01
C ILE A 108 -9.88 9.90 -8.06
N SER A 109 -10.20 10.32 -9.28
CA SER A 109 -10.51 9.47 -10.44
C SER A 109 -9.44 8.41 -10.81
N ASP A 110 -8.45 8.24 -9.95
CA ASP A 110 -7.13 7.68 -10.17
C ASP A 110 -7.12 6.18 -9.85
N ASP A 111 -7.85 5.73 -8.82
CA ASP A 111 -7.88 4.32 -8.41
C ASP A 111 -8.46 3.42 -9.50
N GLN A 112 -9.52 3.86 -10.18
CA GLN A 112 -10.05 3.15 -11.35
C GLN A 112 -9.04 3.11 -12.49
N THR A 113 -8.22 4.15 -12.63
CA THR A 113 -7.19 4.23 -13.68
C THR A 113 -6.05 3.25 -13.36
N LEU A 114 -5.53 3.27 -12.13
CA LEU A 114 -4.50 2.35 -11.66
C LEU A 114 -4.98 0.89 -11.69
N ALA A 115 -6.19 0.61 -11.18
CA ALA A 115 -6.79 -0.72 -11.23
C ALA A 115 -7.02 -1.20 -12.67
N SER A 116 -7.29 -0.29 -13.63
CA SER A 116 -7.45 -0.67 -15.04
C SER A 116 -6.15 -1.16 -15.67
N TYR A 117 -4.98 -0.62 -15.27
CA TYR A 117 -3.68 -1.14 -15.70
C TYR A 117 -3.46 -2.59 -15.26
N LEU A 118 -4.09 -2.98 -14.14
CA LEU A 118 -4.03 -4.32 -13.57
C LEU A 118 -5.19 -5.24 -14.02
N ARG A 119 -6.08 -4.76 -14.89
CA ARG A 119 -7.30 -5.48 -15.33
C ARG A 119 -8.18 -5.96 -14.18
N MET A 120 -8.22 -5.19 -13.09
CA MET A 120 -9.09 -5.42 -11.94
C MET A 120 -10.38 -4.61 -12.10
N TYR A 121 -11.44 -5.08 -11.45
CA TYR A 121 -12.76 -4.45 -11.54
C TYR A 121 -13.26 -4.12 -10.15
N GLU A 122 -13.95 -2.99 -10.03
CA GLU A 122 -14.70 -2.67 -8.82
C GLU A 122 -15.79 -3.73 -8.63
N ILE A 123 -15.78 -4.40 -7.49
CA ILE A 123 -16.71 -5.49 -7.20
C ILE A 123 -17.93 -4.94 -6.47
N ASP A 124 -19.11 -5.39 -6.90
CA ASP A 124 -20.33 -5.22 -6.11
C ASP A 124 -20.16 -5.96 -4.79
N LEU A 125 -20.22 -5.24 -3.67
CA LEU A 125 -20.01 -5.77 -2.32
C LEU A 125 -21.02 -6.87 -1.95
N ALA A 126 -22.18 -6.92 -2.63
CA ALA A 126 -23.14 -8.03 -2.49
C ALA A 126 -22.62 -9.37 -3.05
N SER A 127 -21.52 -9.35 -3.81
CA SER A 127 -20.90 -10.56 -4.39
C SER A 127 -20.09 -11.37 -3.37
N PHE A 128 -19.78 -10.80 -2.20
CA PHE A 128 -19.02 -11.51 -1.17
C PHE A 128 -19.90 -12.51 -0.42
N GLY A 129 -19.33 -13.65 -0.03
CA GLY A 129 -20.06 -14.69 0.69
C GLY A 129 -20.38 -14.33 2.15
N SER A 130 -19.80 -13.25 2.67
CA SER A 130 -20.04 -12.71 4.02
C SER A 130 -20.48 -11.25 3.91
N PRO A 131 -21.40 -10.78 4.77
CA PRO A 131 -21.87 -9.40 4.73
C PRO A 131 -20.72 -8.41 4.88
N ILE A 132 -20.71 -7.39 4.02
CA ILE A 132 -19.87 -6.21 4.17
C ILE A 132 -20.63 -5.19 5.01
N ALA A 133 -20.01 -4.70 6.08
CA ALA A 133 -20.56 -3.72 6.98
C ALA A 133 -20.72 -2.36 6.29
N ASP A 134 -21.82 -1.65 6.58
CA ASP A 134 -22.13 -0.36 5.96
C ASP A 134 -20.99 0.66 6.13
N ASP A 135 -20.42 0.77 7.33
CA ASP A 135 -19.31 1.71 7.59
C ASP A 135 -18.05 1.40 6.75
N PHE A 136 -17.82 0.12 6.43
CA PHE A 136 -16.76 -0.28 5.50
C PHE A 136 -17.13 0.02 4.06
N ALA A 137 -18.35 -0.32 3.66
CA ALA A 137 -18.87 -0.04 2.33
C ALA A 137 -18.86 1.46 1.99
N ASP A 138 -19.13 2.33 2.97
CA ASP A 138 -19.12 3.79 2.80
C ASP A 138 -17.71 4.34 2.60
N LYS A 139 -16.71 3.72 3.23
CA LYS A 139 -15.33 4.21 3.25
C LYS A 139 -14.44 3.61 2.18
N PHE A 140 -14.76 2.42 1.66
CA PHE A 140 -13.88 1.71 0.74
C PHE A 140 -14.57 1.21 -0.53
N ALA A 141 -13.81 1.18 -1.61
CA ALA A 141 -14.09 0.41 -2.82
C ALA A 141 -13.12 -0.77 -2.91
N ILE A 142 -13.57 -1.91 -3.42
CA ILE A 142 -12.74 -3.10 -3.59
C ILE A 142 -12.57 -3.39 -5.07
N PHE A 143 -11.31 -3.55 -5.51
CA PHE A 143 -10.98 -3.99 -6.86
C PHE A 143 -10.26 -5.34 -6.82
N LEU A 144 -10.73 -6.30 -7.61
CA LEU A 144 -10.12 -7.62 -7.77
C LEU A 144 -10.68 -8.31 -9.02
N THR A 145 -10.17 -9.49 -9.33
CA THR A 145 -10.74 -10.32 -10.40
C THR A 145 -11.80 -11.27 -9.84
N PRO A 146 -12.93 -11.55 -10.53
CA PRO A 146 -14.02 -12.34 -9.96
C PRO A 146 -13.63 -13.72 -9.41
N LYS A 147 -12.58 -14.35 -9.97
CA LYS A 147 -12.04 -15.63 -9.48
C LYS A 147 -11.49 -15.55 -8.04
N ASP A 148 -11.13 -14.37 -7.57
CA ASP A 148 -10.49 -14.14 -6.29
C ASP A 148 -11.49 -13.79 -5.16
N ILE A 149 -12.76 -13.54 -5.51
CA ILE A 149 -13.85 -13.23 -4.55
C ILE A 149 -13.94 -14.25 -3.40
N PRO A 150 -13.88 -15.58 -3.65
CA PRO A 150 -14.01 -16.55 -2.55
C PRO A 150 -12.87 -16.46 -1.53
N VAL A 151 -11.65 -16.17 -1.99
CA VAL A 151 -10.47 -16.05 -1.11
C VAL A 151 -10.51 -14.71 -0.37
N ALA A 152 -10.82 -13.61 -1.06
CA ALA A 152 -10.98 -12.29 -0.45
C ALA A 152 -12.10 -12.27 0.60
N SER A 153 -13.20 -13.01 0.38
CA SER A 153 -14.29 -13.16 1.36
C SER A 153 -13.83 -13.71 2.71
N ARG A 154 -12.79 -14.56 2.73
CA ARG A 154 -12.23 -15.12 3.98
C ARG A 154 -11.38 -14.11 4.74
N LEU A 155 -10.83 -13.12 4.05
CA LEU A 155 -10.05 -12.05 4.65
C LEU A 155 -10.93 -10.94 5.23
N LEU A 156 -12.00 -10.59 4.53
CA LEU A 156 -12.92 -9.50 4.87
C LEU A 156 -13.87 -9.89 6.01
N THR A 157 -13.33 -10.37 7.13
CA THR A 157 -14.13 -10.63 8.34
C THR A 157 -14.65 -9.32 8.94
N PRO A 158 -15.71 -9.35 9.78
CA PRO A 158 -16.21 -8.15 10.45
C PRO A 158 -15.13 -7.39 11.23
N GLU A 159 -14.20 -8.10 11.88
CA GLU A 159 -13.08 -7.51 12.62
C GLU A 159 -12.09 -6.81 11.69
N PHE A 160 -11.78 -7.45 10.55
CA PHE A 160 -10.90 -6.86 9.53
C PHE A 160 -11.50 -5.57 8.97
N GLN A 161 -12.78 -5.64 8.60
CA GLN A 161 -13.54 -4.50 8.09
C GLN A 161 -13.57 -3.35 9.12
N ALA A 162 -13.93 -3.63 10.37
CA ALA A 162 -13.98 -2.62 11.44
C ALA A 162 -12.61 -1.98 11.69
N MET A 163 -11.53 -2.78 11.71
CA MET A 163 -10.18 -2.27 11.90
C MET A 163 -9.77 -1.29 10.80
N LEU A 164 -10.02 -1.64 9.53
CA LEU A 164 -9.73 -0.74 8.41
C LEU A 164 -10.59 0.53 8.49
N SER A 165 -11.89 0.41 8.72
CA SER A 165 -12.81 1.55 8.72
C SER A 165 -12.59 2.54 9.86
N ILE A 166 -12.19 2.07 11.04
CA ILE A 166 -11.94 2.92 12.21
C ILE A 166 -10.53 3.49 12.16
N ASN A 167 -9.54 2.66 11.84
CA ASN A 167 -8.14 3.00 12.06
C ASN A 167 -7.37 3.34 10.78
N PHE A 168 -7.86 3.02 9.60
CA PHE A 168 -7.04 3.17 8.39
C PHE A 168 -7.83 3.62 7.15
N SER A 169 -8.95 4.30 7.34
CA SER A 169 -9.83 4.77 6.26
C SER A 169 -9.22 5.82 5.33
N SER A 170 -8.02 6.34 5.64
CA SER A 170 -7.30 7.33 4.84
C SER A 170 -6.21 6.76 3.93
N TYR A 171 -6.06 5.44 3.90
CA TYR A 171 -5.04 4.73 3.13
C TYR A 171 -5.68 3.75 2.15
N ASP A 172 -4.91 3.39 1.14
CA ASP A 172 -5.24 2.27 0.26
C ASP A 172 -4.36 1.08 0.56
N PHE A 173 -4.87 -0.11 0.26
CA PHE A 173 -4.21 -1.38 0.52
C PHE A 173 -4.15 -2.18 -0.76
N GLU A 174 -3.00 -2.80 -1.01
CA GLU A 174 -2.85 -3.82 -2.03
C GLU A 174 -2.29 -5.08 -1.41
N LEU A 175 -2.91 -6.20 -1.72
CA LEU A 175 -2.37 -7.52 -1.47
C LEU A 175 -2.11 -8.15 -2.83
N ASP A 176 -0.91 -8.65 -3.07
CA ASP A 176 -0.57 -9.34 -4.32
C ASP A 176 0.42 -10.47 -4.04
N GLY A 177 -0.04 -11.71 -4.17
CA GLY A 177 0.79 -12.87 -3.93
C GLY A 177 1.30 -12.91 -2.49
N GLN A 178 2.60 -12.65 -2.29
CA GLN A 178 3.21 -12.62 -0.96
C GLN A 178 3.36 -11.20 -0.40
N ASP A 179 3.02 -10.18 -1.19
CA ASP A 179 3.32 -8.80 -0.86
C ASP A 179 2.09 -8.06 -0.33
N ILE A 180 2.34 -7.21 0.67
CA ILE A 180 1.36 -6.29 1.25
C ILE A 180 1.89 -4.89 1.04
N TYR A 181 1.05 -4.01 0.52
CA TYR A 181 1.33 -2.60 0.36
C TYR A 181 0.25 -1.77 1.04
N ILE A 182 0.68 -0.67 1.67
CA ILE A 182 -0.20 0.41 2.14
C ILE A 182 0.25 1.69 1.45
N TYR A 183 -0.68 2.40 0.85
CA TYR A 183 -0.46 3.67 0.16
C TYR A 183 -1.06 4.83 0.93
N GLY A 184 -0.24 5.85 1.16
CA GLY A 184 -0.63 7.14 1.72
C GLY A 184 -0.42 8.26 0.71
N TYR A 185 -1.31 9.25 0.73
CA TYR A 185 -1.32 10.38 -0.22
C TYR A 185 -1.05 11.73 0.44
N ASP A 186 -0.81 11.75 1.75
CA ASP A 186 -0.71 12.99 2.51
C ASP A 186 0.54 13.78 2.14
N GLN A 187 0.32 15.03 1.73
CA GLN A 187 1.36 16.00 1.40
C GLN A 187 0.94 17.36 1.97
N PRO A 188 1.74 18.00 2.85
CA PRO A 188 3.00 17.50 3.41
C PRO A 188 2.78 16.28 4.32
N LEU A 189 3.79 15.39 4.40
CA LEU A 189 3.72 14.20 5.23
C LEU A 189 3.97 14.54 6.70
N GLU A 190 3.11 14.03 7.58
CA GLU A 190 3.27 14.16 9.03
C GLU A 190 3.81 12.86 9.64
N LEU A 191 4.71 12.97 10.62
CA LEU A 191 5.30 11.81 11.31
C LEU A 191 4.23 10.88 11.89
N VAL A 192 3.17 11.43 12.49
CA VAL A 192 2.08 10.62 13.08
C VAL A 192 1.35 9.77 12.04
N LYS A 193 1.22 10.27 10.80
CA LYS A 193 0.59 9.53 9.71
C LYS A 193 1.51 8.42 9.19
N LEU A 194 2.82 8.70 9.11
CA LEU A 194 3.82 7.71 8.72
C LEU A 194 3.95 6.58 9.77
N ASP A 195 3.99 6.94 11.05
CA ASP A 195 3.96 5.99 12.18
C ASP A 195 2.70 5.11 12.15
N ARG A 196 1.53 5.73 11.94
CA ARG A 196 0.25 5.01 11.82
C ARG A 196 0.25 4.04 10.64
N GLN A 197 0.77 4.45 9.48
CA GLN A 197 0.86 3.61 8.29
C GLN A 197 1.74 2.38 8.54
N LEU A 198 2.88 2.58 9.20
CA LEU A 198 3.82 1.51 9.55
C LEU A 198 3.24 0.51 10.55
N ARG A 199 2.55 0.99 11.58
CA ARG A 199 1.80 0.14 12.52
C ARG A 199 0.68 -0.62 11.83
N GLY A 200 -0.01 0.03 10.88
CA GLY A 200 -1.01 -0.59 10.03
C GLY A 200 -0.46 -1.76 9.23
N LEU A 201 0.74 -1.61 8.64
CA LEU A 201 1.42 -2.66 7.89
C LEU A 201 1.71 -3.88 8.77
N ALA A 202 2.30 -3.67 9.95
CA ALA A 202 2.62 -4.75 10.88
C ALA A 202 1.34 -5.47 11.39
N TRP A 203 0.27 -4.73 11.66
CA TRP A 203 -1.01 -5.30 12.04
C TRP A 203 -1.62 -6.14 10.90
N LEU A 204 -1.59 -5.63 9.67
CA LEU A 204 -2.15 -6.30 8.49
C LEU A 204 -1.39 -7.59 8.20
N ALA A 205 -0.06 -7.54 8.20
CA ALA A 205 0.82 -8.69 8.08
C ALA A 205 0.50 -9.78 9.12
N GLY A 206 0.45 -9.40 10.41
CA GLY A 206 0.12 -10.35 11.47
C GLY A 206 -1.31 -10.91 11.38
N THR A 207 -2.26 -10.13 10.90
CA THR A 207 -3.64 -10.57 10.72
C THR A 207 -3.73 -11.60 9.59
N ILE A 208 -3.15 -11.30 8.43
CA ILE A 208 -3.14 -12.21 7.29
C ILE A 208 -2.40 -13.51 7.60
N GLN A 209 -1.25 -13.44 8.29
CA GLN A 209 -0.49 -14.63 8.71
C GLN A 209 -1.34 -15.59 9.56
N ARG A 210 -2.24 -15.06 10.41
CA ARG A 210 -3.14 -15.87 11.25
C ARG A 210 -4.38 -16.36 10.50
N THR A 211 -4.77 -15.68 9.42
CA THR A 211 -5.92 -16.05 8.59
C THR A 211 -5.55 -17.19 7.66
N LYS A 212 -6.27 -18.30 7.73
CA LYS A 212 -6.12 -19.41 6.77
C LYS A 212 -6.80 -19.05 5.45
N LEU A 213 -6.05 -18.42 4.54
CA LEU A 213 -6.58 -18.00 3.24
C LEU A 213 -6.68 -19.15 2.22
N ALA A 214 -5.89 -20.22 2.39
CA ALA A 214 -6.05 -21.53 1.78
C ALA A 214 -5.34 -22.60 2.61
#